data_AF-E6K7M4-F1
#
_entry.id   AF-E6K7M4-F1
#
_cell.length_a   1.000
_cell.length_b   1.000
_cell.length_c   1.000
_cell.angle_alpha   90.00
_cell.angle_beta   90.00
_cell.angle_gamma   90.00
#
_symmetry.space_group_name_H-M   'P 1'
#
loop_
_entity.id
_entity.type
_entity.pdbx_description
1 polymer ?
#
loop_
_entity_poly.entity_id
_entity_poly.type
_entity_poly.pdbx_seq_one_letter_code
_entity_poly.pdbx_strand_id
1 'polypeptide(L)'
;MKKNTILLIAGVVVTLLFIILAIPLFEAMYYEREFSTAMYDENIYMLVSVVTAIVAWAVAGVFYYVINSVSFSRWYHWLIMLAVAALVTPTINYFYADGVFAAMDYDFGHQLFSFAVVNMLVEVVLFVVASFSMRWWSSNCRHTPIPE
;
A
#
# COMPACT_ATOMS: atom_id res chain seq x y z
N MET A 1 7.17 -25.15 -11.84
CA MET A 1 6.79 -24.26 -10.72
C MET A 1 5.28 -24.33 -10.52
N LYS A 2 4.75 -24.48 -9.30
CA LYS A 2 3.29 -24.54 -9.08
C LYS A 2 2.67 -23.16 -9.41
N LYS A 3 1.47 -23.12 -10.00
CA LYS A 3 0.74 -21.89 -10.39
C LYS A 3 0.73 -20.83 -9.27
N ASN A 4 0.52 -21.26 -8.03
CA ASN A 4 0.42 -20.37 -6.87
C ASN A 4 1.75 -19.63 -6.62
N THR A 5 2.88 -20.34 -6.74
CA THR A 5 4.22 -19.74 -6.59
C THR A 5 4.49 -18.69 -7.67
N ILE A 6 3.98 -18.89 -8.89
CA ILE A 6 4.08 -17.89 -9.97
C ILE A 6 3.33 -16.61 -9.59
N LEU A 7 2.12 -16.72 -9.01
CA LEU A 7 1.32 -15.57 -8.59
C LEU A 7 1.96 -14.78 -7.44
N LEU A 8 2.62 -15.48 -6.50
CA LEU A 8 3.39 -14.83 -5.45
C LEU A 8 4.57 -14.05 -6.01
N ILE A 9 5.37 -14.69 -6.89
CA ILE A 9 6.51 -14.04 -7.55
C ILE A 9 6.04 -12.84 -8.36
N ALA A 10 4.95 -12.98 -9.13
CA ALA A 10 4.39 -11.88 -9.90
C ALA A 10 3.98 -10.70 -9.02
N GLY A 11 3.32 -10.96 -7.88
CA GLY A 11 2.98 -9.91 -6.92
C GLY A 11 4.20 -9.18 -6.37
N VAL A 12 5.23 -9.95 -5.96
CA VAL A 12 6.49 -9.37 -5.49
C VAL A 12 7.15 -8.52 -6.58
N VAL A 13 7.20 -9.00 -7.82
CA VAL A 13 7.74 -8.23 -8.96
C VAL A 13 6.94 -6.95 -9.19
N VAL A 14 5.60 -7.00 -9.16
CA VAL A 14 4.75 -5.81 -9.30
C VAL A 14 5.01 -4.81 -8.18
N THR A 15 5.14 -5.27 -6.93
CA THR A 15 5.48 -4.40 -5.80
C THR A 15 6.88 -3.78 -5.93
N LEU A 16 7.87 -4.55 -6.40
CA LEU A 16 9.21 -4.02 -6.65
C LEU A 16 9.20 -2.98 -7.78
N LEU A 17 8.46 -3.23 -8.86
CA LEU A 17 8.28 -2.26 -9.94
C LEU A 17 7.60 -0.98 -9.43
N PHE A 18 6.60 -1.09 -8.56
CA PHE A 18 6.00 0.06 -7.89
C PHE A 18 7.02 0.88 -7.12
N ILE A 19 7.87 0.24 -6.30
CA ILE A 19 8.90 0.96 -5.51
C ILE A 19 9.93 1.62 -6.43
N ILE A 20 10.41 0.92 -7.45
CA ILE A 20 11.39 1.44 -8.41
C ILE A 20 10.83 2.63 -9.21
N LEU A 21 9.54 2.58 -9.55
CA LEU A 21 8.85 3.60 -10.33
C LEU A 21 8.00 4.54 -9.46
N ALA A 22 8.30 4.64 -8.15
CA ALA A 22 7.48 5.39 -7.21
C ALA A 22 7.34 6.87 -7.61
N ILE A 23 8.46 7.53 -7.92
CA ILE A 23 8.49 8.94 -8.32
C ILE A 23 7.61 9.19 -9.56
N PRO A 24 7.88 8.57 -10.73
CA PRO A 24 7.07 8.84 -11.92
C PRO A 24 5.60 8.40 -11.75
N LEU A 25 5.32 7.38 -10.94
CA LEU A 25 3.94 6.97 -10.67
C LEU A 25 3.19 8.03 -9.86
N PHE A 26 3.78 8.49 -8.74
CA PHE A 26 3.13 9.47 -7.88
C PHE A 26 3.00 10.83 -8.55
N GLU A 27 4.04 11.30 -9.24
CA GLU A 27 3.99 12.57 -9.97
C GLU A 27 3.02 12.53 -11.15
N ALA A 28 2.79 11.37 -11.78
CA ALA A 28 1.76 11.24 -12.80
C ALA A 28 0.33 11.39 -12.24
N MET A 29 0.13 11.12 -10.95
CA MET A 29 -1.17 11.24 -10.27
C MET A 29 -1.35 12.59 -9.59
N TYR A 30 -0.27 13.17 -9.06
CA TYR A 30 -0.28 14.47 -8.40
C TYR A 30 1.11 15.12 -8.47
N TYR A 31 1.17 16.30 -9.09
CA TYR A 31 2.39 17.06 -9.27
C TYR A 31 2.16 18.53 -8.99
N GLU A 32 2.94 19.06 -8.06
CA GLU A 32 3.10 20.49 -7.82
C GLU A 32 4.58 20.77 -7.68
N ARG A 33 5.13 21.65 -8.51
CA ARG A 33 6.58 21.77 -8.72
C ARG A 33 7.39 21.88 -7.42
N GLU A 34 7.00 22.76 -6.50
CA GLU A 34 7.74 23.00 -5.25
C GLU A 34 7.59 21.82 -4.28
N PHE A 35 6.38 21.31 -4.10
CA PHE A 35 6.09 20.14 -3.28
C PHE A 35 6.80 18.88 -3.79
N SER A 36 6.71 18.60 -5.10
CA SER A 36 7.34 17.43 -5.74
C SER A 36 8.85 17.50 -5.69
N THR A 37 9.43 18.70 -5.82
CA THR A 37 10.88 18.90 -5.64
C THR A 37 11.30 18.57 -4.20
N ALA A 38 10.59 19.09 -3.20
CA ALA A 38 10.88 18.79 -1.80
C ALA A 38 10.70 17.29 -1.46
N MET A 39 9.66 16.65 -1.99
CA MET A 39 9.43 15.20 -1.84
C MET A 39 10.58 14.37 -2.45
N TYR A 40 11.15 14.82 -3.55
CA TYR A 40 12.29 14.17 -4.22
C TYR A 40 13.59 14.38 -3.43
N ASP A 41 13.92 15.63 -3.09
CA ASP A 41 15.16 16.00 -2.42
C ASP A 41 15.29 15.31 -1.05
N GLU A 42 14.19 15.21 -0.31
CA GLU A 42 14.14 14.55 1.00
C GLU A 42 13.89 13.03 0.94
N ASN A 43 13.94 12.42 -0.25
CA ASN A 43 13.70 10.98 -0.47
C ASN A 43 12.34 10.47 0.05
N ILE A 44 11.35 11.35 0.21
CA ILE A 44 10.04 11.00 0.78
C ILE A 44 9.30 10.04 -0.15
N TYR A 45 9.40 10.18 -1.47
CA TYR A 45 8.81 9.24 -2.44
C TYR A 45 9.24 7.77 -2.20
N MET A 46 10.54 7.55 -1.95
CA MET A 46 11.06 6.21 -1.69
C MET A 46 10.49 5.66 -0.38
N LEU A 47 10.53 6.45 0.69
CA LEU A 47 10.03 6.01 1.99
C LEU A 47 8.53 5.71 1.96
N VAL A 48 7.73 6.60 1.37
CA VAL A 48 6.29 6.42 1.17
C VAL A 48 6.00 5.11 0.44
N SER A 49 6.69 4.85 -0.68
CA SER A 49 6.46 3.62 -1.46
C SER A 49 6.84 2.35 -0.70
N VAL A 50 7.92 2.36 0.07
CA VAL A 50 8.32 1.22 0.90
C VAL A 50 7.30 0.97 2.02
N VAL A 51 6.85 2.02 2.72
CA VAL A 51 5.83 1.90 3.78
C VAL A 51 4.52 1.38 3.21
N THR A 52 4.05 1.93 2.09
CA THR A 52 2.86 1.46 1.36
C THR A 52 2.98 -0.03 1.01
N ALA A 53 4.12 -0.47 0.47
CA ALA A 53 4.37 -1.89 0.20
C ALA A 53 4.32 -2.74 1.48
N ILE A 54 5.00 -2.32 2.55
CA ILE A 54 5.02 -3.09 3.81
C ILE A 54 3.62 -3.24 4.39
N VAL A 55 2.85 -2.15 4.47
CA VAL A 55 1.49 -2.19 5.04
C VAL A 55 0.57 -3.07 4.20
N ALA A 56 0.57 -2.92 2.87
CA ALA A 56 -0.25 -3.73 1.98
C ALA A 56 -0.02 -5.24 2.18
N TRP A 57 1.25 -5.66 2.21
CA TRP A 57 1.62 -7.06 2.41
C TRP A 57 1.40 -7.53 3.85
N ALA A 58 1.66 -6.70 4.85
CA ALA A 58 1.47 -7.04 6.25
C ALA A 58 -0.03 -7.24 6.58
N VAL A 59 -0.89 -6.31 6.17
CA VAL A 59 -2.33 -6.38 6.45
C VAL A 59 -2.97 -7.56 5.71
N ALA A 60 -2.57 -7.81 4.46
CA ALA A 60 -2.99 -9.02 3.73
C ALA A 60 -2.49 -10.30 4.43
N GLY A 61 -1.24 -10.30 4.90
CA GLY A 61 -0.65 -11.41 5.65
C GLY A 61 -1.37 -11.70 6.95
N VAL A 62 -1.77 -10.67 7.69
CA VAL A 62 -2.60 -10.79 8.90
C VAL A 62 -3.91 -11.49 8.57
N PHE A 63 -4.59 -11.11 7.50
CA PHE A 63 -5.86 -11.73 7.11
C PHE A 63 -5.72 -13.23 6.79
N TYR A 64 -4.73 -13.58 5.94
CA TYR A 64 -4.60 -14.94 5.41
C TYR A 64 -3.87 -15.93 6.33
N TYR A 65 -2.97 -15.43 7.19
CA TYR A 65 -2.06 -16.30 7.96
C TYR A 65 -2.14 -16.11 9.48
N VAL A 66 -2.47 -14.90 9.97
CA VAL A 66 -2.58 -14.66 11.42
C VAL A 66 -4.01 -14.93 11.89
N ILE A 67 -5.00 -14.30 11.27
CA ILE A 67 -6.42 -14.51 11.59
C ILE A 67 -6.84 -15.89 11.10
N ASN A 68 -6.64 -16.17 9.80
CA ASN A 68 -6.84 -17.48 9.15
C ASN A 68 -7.98 -18.31 9.78
N SER A 69 -9.19 -17.76 9.88
CA SER A 69 -10.31 -18.34 10.60
C SER A 69 -11.53 -18.49 9.70
N VAL A 70 -12.23 -19.61 9.81
CA VAL A 70 -13.43 -19.92 8.99
C VAL A 70 -14.54 -18.89 9.25
N SER A 71 -14.74 -18.47 10.50
CA SER A 71 -15.74 -17.44 10.83
C SER A 71 -15.40 -16.06 10.23
N PHE A 72 -14.10 -15.82 9.95
CA PHE A 72 -13.58 -14.58 9.42
C PHE A 72 -13.34 -14.61 7.89
N SER A 73 -13.51 -15.76 7.23
CA SER A 73 -13.33 -15.92 5.78
C SER A 73 -14.57 -15.44 4.99
N ARG A 74 -14.85 -14.14 5.04
CA ARG A 74 -15.95 -13.51 4.28
C ARG A 74 -15.46 -12.26 3.55
N TRP A 75 -16.04 -11.97 2.38
CA TRP A 75 -15.63 -10.84 1.52
C TRP A 75 -15.65 -9.49 2.22
N TYR A 76 -16.59 -9.25 3.14
CA TYR A 76 -16.67 -8.00 3.88
C TYR A 76 -15.59 -7.89 4.98
N HIS A 77 -15.12 -8.99 5.57
CA HIS A 77 -13.96 -8.94 6.48
C HIS A 77 -12.70 -8.60 5.71
N TRP A 78 -12.58 -9.10 4.48
CA TRP A 78 -11.50 -8.69 3.57
C TRP A 78 -11.59 -7.20 3.21
N LEU A 79 -12.79 -6.66 2.97
CA LEU A 79 -12.98 -5.22 2.77
C LEU A 79 -12.63 -4.38 4.01
N ILE A 80 -12.90 -4.89 5.22
CA ILE A 80 -12.45 -4.23 6.45
C ILE A 80 -10.93 -4.16 6.48
N MET A 81 -10.23 -5.23 6.12
CA MET A 81 -8.76 -5.23 6.06
C MET A 81 -8.23 -4.28 4.98
N LEU A 82 -8.89 -4.21 3.82
CA LEU A 82 -8.57 -3.23 2.78
C LEU A 82 -8.75 -1.80 3.30
N ALA A 83 -9.87 -1.52 3.98
CA ALA A 83 -10.14 -0.20 4.56
C ALA A 83 -9.10 0.16 5.64
N VAL A 84 -8.69 -0.80 6.47
CA VAL A 84 -7.61 -0.60 7.45
C VAL A 84 -6.32 -0.23 6.75
N ALA A 85 -5.89 -0.98 5.74
CA ALA A 85 -4.68 -0.66 4.97
C ALA A 85 -4.76 0.73 4.33
N ALA A 86 -5.88 1.01 3.64
CA ALA A 86 -6.14 2.26 2.94
C ALA A 86 -6.16 3.49 3.86
N LEU A 87 -6.50 3.34 5.15
CA LEU A 87 -6.47 4.44 6.11
C LEU A 87 -5.13 4.54 6.85
N VAL A 88 -4.54 3.41 7.24
CA VAL A 88 -3.30 3.37 8.03
C VAL A 88 -2.12 3.88 7.20
N THR A 89 -1.98 3.44 5.95
CA THR A 89 -0.85 3.80 5.07
C THR A 89 -0.72 5.31 4.86
N PRO A 90 -1.73 6.01 4.32
CA PRO A 90 -1.62 7.46 4.11
C PRO A 90 -1.50 8.22 5.44
N THR A 91 -2.03 7.71 6.54
CA THR A 91 -1.85 8.34 7.87
C THR A 91 -0.39 8.32 8.30
N ILE A 92 0.27 7.16 8.24
CA ILE A 92 1.71 7.03 8.58
C ILE A 92 2.54 7.94 7.67
N ASN A 93 2.28 7.88 6.37
CA ASN A 93 3.05 8.62 5.37
C ASN A 93 2.84 10.14 5.48
N TYR A 94 1.61 10.60 5.77
CA TYR A 94 1.31 12.00 6.03
C TYR A 94 2.11 12.52 7.22
N PHE A 95 2.00 11.88 8.39
CA PHE A 95 2.69 12.38 9.58
C PHE A 95 4.20 12.35 9.47
N TYR A 96 4.75 11.36 8.75
CA TYR A 96 6.18 11.34 8.47
C TYR A 96 6.60 12.54 7.60
N ALA A 97 5.93 12.75 6.47
CA ALA A 97 6.27 13.82 5.53
C ALA A 97 6.03 15.22 6.13
N ASP A 98 4.93 15.39 6.87
CA ASP A 98 4.61 16.62 7.61
C ASP A 98 5.73 16.96 8.61
N GLY A 99 6.22 15.98 9.35
CA GLY A 99 7.34 16.16 10.28
C GLY A 99 8.64 16.56 9.59
N VAL A 100 8.94 16.00 8.41
CA VAL A 100 10.11 16.36 7.61
C VAL A 100 9.97 17.80 7.07
N PHE A 101 8.82 18.16 6.53
CA PHE A 101 8.56 19.50 6.01
C PHE A 101 8.56 20.58 7.08
N ALA A 102 7.96 20.31 8.25
CA ALA A 102 7.97 21.23 9.38
C ALA A 102 9.39 21.50 9.90
N ALA A 103 10.30 20.52 9.83
CA ALA A 103 11.70 20.70 10.21
C ALA A 103 12.48 21.62 9.25
N MET A 104 11.96 21.84 8.04
CA MET A 104 12.55 22.68 6.99
C MET A 104 11.80 24.01 6.78
N ASP A 105 10.82 24.32 7.64
CA ASP A 105 9.97 25.51 7.53
C ASP A 105 9.13 25.56 6.24
N TYR A 106 8.74 24.38 5.72
CA TYR A 106 7.85 24.27 4.57
C TYR A 106 6.38 24.14 5.01
N ASP A 107 5.50 24.94 4.40
CA ASP A 107 4.05 24.85 4.57
C ASP A 107 3.42 24.20 3.33
N PHE A 108 3.33 22.87 3.36
CA PHE A 108 2.73 22.05 2.31
C PHE A 108 1.49 21.28 2.78
N GLY A 109 0.81 21.73 3.83
CA GLY A 109 -0.30 20.96 4.43
C GLY A 109 -1.41 20.59 3.45
N HIS A 110 -1.78 21.52 2.56
CA HIS A 110 -2.79 21.25 1.53
C HIS A 110 -2.29 20.21 0.51
N GLN A 111 -1.07 20.37 0.02
CA GLN A 111 -0.47 19.48 -0.96
C GLN A 111 -0.29 18.07 -0.41
N LEU A 112 0.13 17.98 0.85
CA LEU A 112 0.33 16.73 1.54
C LEU A 112 -0.98 15.99 1.77
N PHE A 113 -2.07 16.71 2.05
CA PHE A 113 -3.41 16.11 2.12
C PHE A 113 -3.85 15.55 0.76
N SER A 114 -3.68 16.31 -0.33
CA SER A 114 -3.97 15.82 -1.69
C SER A 114 -3.12 14.59 -2.05
N PHE A 115 -1.83 14.61 -1.70
CA PHE A 115 -0.93 13.48 -1.89
C PHE A 115 -1.33 12.25 -1.07
N ALA A 116 -1.78 12.43 0.18
CA ALA A 116 -2.26 11.33 1.02
C ALA A 116 -3.48 10.63 0.41
N VAL A 117 -4.38 11.36 -0.24
CA VAL A 117 -5.50 10.76 -1.00
C VAL A 117 -4.99 9.94 -2.19
N VAL A 118 -3.98 10.42 -2.92
CA VAL A 118 -3.33 9.63 -3.99
C VAL A 118 -2.68 8.36 -3.42
N ASN A 119 -1.97 8.47 -2.29
CA ASN A 119 -1.33 7.33 -1.65
C ASN A 119 -2.34 6.28 -1.17
N MET A 120 -3.51 6.71 -0.66
CA MET A 120 -4.63 5.82 -0.34
C MET A 120 -5.08 5.01 -1.57
N LEU A 121 -5.22 5.64 -2.74
CA LEU A 121 -5.65 4.94 -3.96
C LEU A 121 -4.62 3.91 -4.41
N VAL A 122 -3.33 4.27 -4.33
CA VAL A 122 -2.23 3.33 -4.61
C VAL A 122 -2.24 2.16 -3.63
N GLU A 123 -2.47 2.41 -2.35
CA GLU A 123 -2.55 1.38 -1.32
C GLU A 123 -3.68 0.38 -1.59
N VAL A 124 -4.86 0.84 -2.02
CA VAL A 124 -5.97 -0.05 -2.39
C VAL A 124 -5.54 -1.03 -3.48
N VAL A 125 -4.85 -0.54 -4.52
CA VAL A 125 -4.35 -1.40 -5.61
C VAL A 125 -3.29 -2.38 -5.10
N LEU A 126 -2.35 -1.89 -4.30
CA LEU A 126 -1.24 -2.70 -3.81
C LEU A 126 -1.70 -3.78 -2.83
N PHE A 127 -2.68 -3.47 -1.98
CA PHE A 127 -3.33 -4.44 -1.09
C PHE A 127 -4.01 -5.54 -1.90
N VAL A 128 -4.73 -5.21 -2.98
CA VAL A 128 -5.32 -6.21 -3.89
C VAL A 128 -4.24 -7.10 -4.49
N VAL A 129 -3.15 -6.52 -5.02
CA VAL A 129 -2.02 -7.28 -5.56
C VAL A 129 -1.45 -8.25 -4.50
N ALA A 130 -1.09 -7.73 -3.32
CA ALA A 130 -0.53 -8.53 -2.24
C ALA A 130 -1.48 -9.67 -1.81
N SER A 131 -2.75 -9.33 -1.61
CA SER A 131 -3.81 -10.25 -1.20
C SER A 131 -3.97 -11.42 -2.18
N PHE A 132 -4.13 -11.15 -3.47
CA PHE A 132 -4.33 -12.19 -4.48
C PHE A 132 -3.05 -13.00 -4.76
N SER A 133 -1.87 -12.43 -4.48
CA SER A 133 -0.60 -13.13 -4.59
C SER A 133 -0.36 -14.14 -3.48
N MET A 134 -0.76 -13.85 -2.24
CA MET A 134 -0.46 -14.72 -1.10
C MET A 134 -1.59 -15.65 -0.65
N ARG A 135 -2.86 -15.41 -1.01
CA ARG A 135 -4.01 -16.16 -0.45
C ARG A 135 -3.95 -17.69 -0.54
N TRP A 136 -3.19 -18.24 -1.48
CA TRP A 136 -3.23 -19.64 -1.90
C TRP A 136 -2.75 -20.66 -0.86
N TRP A 137 -1.96 -20.22 0.11
CA TRP A 137 -1.44 -21.10 1.19
C TRP A 137 -2.22 -20.94 2.50
N SER A 138 -3.23 -20.08 2.54
CA SER A 138 -4.15 -19.98 3.67
C SER A 138 -5.02 -21.23 3.79
N SER A 139 -5.16 -21.77 4.99
CA SER A 139 -5.99 -22.96 5.23
C SER A 139 -7.47 -22.64 5.19
N ASN A 140 -7.88 -21.52 5.78
CA ASN A 140 -9.29 -21.18 5.99
C ASN A 140 -9.77 -20.01 5.11
N CYS A 141 -8.89 -19.07 4.75
CA CYS A 141 -9.28 -17.83 4.07
C CYS A 141 -9.01 -17.81 2.55
N ARG A 142 -8.43 -18.87 1.95
CA ARG A 142 -7.94 -18.84 0.55
C ARG A 142 -9.00 -18.52 -0.51
N HIS A 143 -10.27 -18.79 -0.24
CA HIS A 143 -11.41 -18.52 -1.14
C HIS A 143 -12.05 -17.15 -0.88
N THR A 144 -11.42 -16.29 -0.09
CA THR A 144 -11.86 -14.89 0.11
C THR A 144 -10.92 -13.96 -0.68
N PRO A 145 -11.41 -12.91 -1.36
CA PRO A 145 -12.77 -12.35 -1.34
C PRO A 145 -13.81 -12.97 -2.29
N ILE A 146 -13.40 -13.82 -3.24
CA ILE A 146 -14.30 -14.40 -4.26
C ILE A 146 -14.59 -15.86 -3.91
N PRO A 147 -15.80 -16.20 -3.42
CA PRO A 147 -16.20 -17.58 -3.11
C PRO A 147 -16.16 -18.48 -4.36
N GLU A 148 -16.01 -19.78 -4.15
CA GLU A 148 -16.16 -20.80 -5.22
C GLU A 148 -17.61 -20.97 -5.68
#